data_AF-B8BXT4-F1
#
_entry.id   AF-B8BXT4-F1
#
_cell.length_a   1.000
_cell.length_b   1.000
_cell.length_c   1.000
_cell.angle_alpha   90.00
_cell.angle_beta   90.00
_cell.angle_gamma   90.00
#
_symmetry.space_group_name_H-M   'P 1'
#
loop_
_entity.id
_entity.type
_entity.pdbx_description
1 polymer ?
#
loop_
_entity_poly.entity_id
_entity_poly.type
_entity_poly.pdbx_seq_one_letter_code
_entity_poly.pdbx_strand_id
1 'polypeptide(L)'
;EYHNVADDTLHDIQDALEELIEDNFETSGSDGDDEDIPEVNYASGVLTIYLPPHGTWVINKQTPNQQLWWSSPISGPRRYE
;
A
#
# COMPACT_ATOMS: atom_id res chain seq x y z
N GLU A 1 14.90 15.07 7.72
CA GLU A 1 15.42 14.00 6.86
C GLU A 1 14.48 12.82 6.84
N TYR A 2 14.30 12.08 7.96
CA TYR A 2 13.35 10.95 8.06
C TYR A 2 11.97 11.24 7.43
N HIS A 3 11.32 12.36 7.78
CA HIS A 3 9.99 12.67 7.26
C HIS A 3 9.95 12.68 5.73
N ASN A 4 10.89 13.37 5.10
CA ASN A 4 10.95 13.47 3.65
C ASN A 4 11.24 12.10 3.03
N VAL A 5 12.24 11.38 3.54
CA VAL A 5 12.61 10.05 3.03
C VAL A 5 11.44 9.07 3.16
N ALA A 6 10.76 9.05 4.31
CA ALA A 6 9.61 8.19 4.55
C ALA A 6 8.42 8.58 3.67
N ASP A 7 8.16 9.88 3.49
CA ASP A 7 7.08 10.35 2.61
C ASP A 7 7.39 10.01 1.15
N ASP A 8 8.59 10.30 0.65
CA ASP A 8 9.02 9.97 -0.71
C ASP A 8 8.94 8.45 -0.94
N THR A 9 9.41 7.63 0.01
CA THR A 9 9.32 6.16 -0.06
C THR A 9 7.87 5.68 -0.15
N LEU A 10 6.96 6.26 0.62
CA LEU A 10 5.55 5.85 0.61
C LEU A 10 4.85 6.26 -0.68
N HIS A 11 5.18 7.43 -1.25
CA HIS A 11 4.68 7.84 -2.56
C HIS A 11 5.24 6.95 -3.68
N ASP A 12 6.55 6.66 -3.68
CA ASP A 12 7.17 5.77 -4.67
C ASP A 12 6.53 4.36 -4.66
N ILE A 13 6.20 3.83 -3.47
CA ILE A 13 5.49 2.55 -3.33
C ILE A 13 4.06 2.67 -3.85
N GLN A 14 3.37 3.76 -3.53
CA GLN A 14 2.01 4.00 -4.00
C GLN A 14 1.97 4.02 -5.54
N ASP A 15 2.77 4.88 -6.16
CA ASP A 15 2.83 5.06 -7.61
C ASP A 15 3.15 3.73 -8.32
N ALA A 16 4.13 2.98 -7.81
CA ALA A 16 4.50 1.68 -8.38
C ALA A 16 3.39 0.63 -8.25
N LEU A 17 2.60 0.66 -7.18
CA LEU A 17 1.48 -0.26 -7.00
C LEU A 17 0.28 0.13 -7.86
N GLU A 18 0.01 1.43 -7.99
CA GLU A 18 -1.04 1.95 -8.87
C GLU A 18 -0.75 1.57 -10.32
N GLU A 19 0.48 1.79 -10.82
CA GLU A 19 0.91 1.35 -12.17
C GLU A 19 0.75 -0.17 -12.35
N LEU A 20 1.16 -0.97 -11.37
CA LEU A 20 0.99 -2.43 -11.42
C LEU A 20 -0.48 -2.86 -11.43
N ILE A 21 -1.35 -2.15 -10.70
CA ILE A 21 -2.78 -2.45 -10.68
C ILE A 21 -3.39 -2.08 -12.04
N GLU A 22 -3.06 -0.91 -12.56
CA GLU A 22 -3.53 -0.47 -13.88
C GLU A 22 -3.16 -1.50 -14.96
N ASP A 23 -1.89 -1.88 -15.05
CA ASP A 23 -1.37 -2.84 -16.03
C ASP A 23 -2.03 -4.23 -15.96
N ASN A 24 -2.39 -4.70 -14.75
CA ASN A 24 -2.89 -6.06 -14.55
C ASN A 24 -4.42 -6.16 -14.47
N PHE A 25 -5.11 -5.07 -14.12
CA PHE A 25 -6.55 -5.09 -13.82
C PHE A 25 -7.40 -4.24 -14.78
N GLU A 26 -6.84 -3.29 -15.55
CA GLU A 26 -7.62 -2.49 -16.54
C GLU A 26 -8.14 -3.29 -17.75
N THR A 27 -7.73 -4.55 -17.93
CA THR A 27 -8.22 -5.41 -19.02
C THR A 27 -9.46 -6.24 -18.64
N SER A 28 -9.83 -6.27 -17.36
CA SER A 28 -11.04 -7.00 -16.91
C SER A 28 -12.24 -6.07 -16.99
N GLY A 29 -12.80 -5.93 -18.19
CA GLY A 29 -14.02 -5.17 -18.42
C GLY A 29 -15.14 -5.62 -17.49
N SER A 30 -15.51 -4.75 -16.55
CA SER A 30 -16.89 -4.48 -16.14
C SER A 30 -17.87 -5.67 -16.07
N ASP A 31 -17.53 -6.74 -15.35
CA ASP A 31 -18.46 -7.83 -15.02
C ASP A 31 -18.24 -8.39 -13.59
N GLY A 32 -17.27 -7.86 -12.83
CA GLY A 32 -17.03 -8.19 -11.41
C GLY A 32 -17.62 -7.12 -10.49
N ASP A 33 -18.08 -7.53 -9.31
CA ASP A 33 -18.57 -6.61 -8.28
C ASP A 33 -17.43 -5.65 -7.86
N ASP A 34 -17.73 -4.36 -7.67
CA ASP A 34 -16.75 -3.31 -7.31
C ASP A 34 -15.89 -3.67 -6.07
N GLU A 35 -16.34 -4.62 -5.23
CA GLU A 35 -15.63 -5.09 -4.03
C GLU A 35 -14.37 -5.93 -4.31
N ASP A 36 -14.16 -6.43 -5.54
CA ASP A 36 -13.02 -7.28 -5.90
C ASP A 36 -11.89 -6.52 -6.61
N ILE A 37 -11.99 -5.19 -6.73
CA ILE A 37 -10.97 -4.37 -7.39
C ILE A 37 -9.84 -4.05 -6.38
N PRO A 38 -8.57 -4.28 -6.72
CA PRO A 38 -7.45 -3.85 -5.88
C PRO A 38 -7.40 -2.33 -5.77
N GLU A 39 -7.13 -1.83 -4.56
CA GLU A 39 -7.06 -0.40 -4.29
C GLU A 39 -5.82 -0.06 -3.46
N VAL A 40 -5.24 1.11 -3.73
CA VAL A 40 -4.13 1.69 -2.96
C VAL A 40 -4.55 3.08 -2.49
N ASN A 41 -4.33 3.37 -1.21
CA ASN A 41 -4.69 4.66 -0.64
C ASN A 41 -3.65 5.11 0.38
N TYR A 42 -3.08 6.30 0.16
CA TYR A 42 -2.19 6.96 1.11
C TYR A 42 -2.89 8.11 1.84
N ALA A 43 -3.03 7.99 3.16
CA ALA A 43 -3.63 9.04 3.98
C ALA A 43 -2.94 9.15 5.35
N SER A 44 -2.61 10.39 5.74
CA SER A 44 -2.08 10.72 7.08
C SER A 44 -0.89 9.86 7.53
N GLY A 45 0.04 9.53 6.61
CA GLY A 45 1.21 8.71 6.93
C GLY A 45 0.92 7.21 6.95
N VAL A 46 -0.23 6.77 6.44
CA VAL A 46 -0.63 5.37 6.35
C VAL A 46 -0.95 5.03 4.90
N LEU A 47 -0.19 4.12 4.30
CA LEU A 47 -0.46 3.51 3.01
C LEU A 47 -1.24 2.21 3.23
N THR A 48 -2.46 2.15 2.71
CA THR A 48 -3.34 0.98 2.76
C THR A 48 -3.42 0.37 1.38
N ILE A 49 -3.16 -0.94 1.28
CA ILE A 49 -3.20 -1.69 0.03
C ILE A 49 -4.23 -2.80 0.22
N TYR A 50 -5.36 -2.69 -0.47
CA TYR A 50 -6.38 -3.71 -0.55
C TYR A 50 -6.14 -4.55 -1.79
N LEU A 51 -5.89 -5.84 -1.60
CA LEU A 51 -5.66 -6.78 -2.71
C LEU A 51 -6.44 -8.06 -2.44
N PRO A 52 -7.69 -8.16 -2.92
CA PRO A 52 -8.49 -9.37 -2.81
C PRO A 52 -7.93 -10.49 -3.69
N PRO A 53 -8.11 -11.77 -3.31
CA PRO A 53 -8.68 -12.27 -2.05
C PRO A 53 -7.63 -12.32 -0.91
N HIS A 54 -6.46 -11.72 -1.11
CA HIS A 54 -5.29 -11.88 -0.26
C HIS A 54 -5.30 -10.99 1.00
N GLY A 55 -6.19 -10.00 1.06
CA GLY A 55 -6.48 -9.18 2.23
C GLY A 55 -5.97 -7.75 2.12
N THR A 56 -5.70 -7.12 3.26
CA THR A 56 -5.27 -5.72 3.34
C THR A 56 -3.90 -5.62 4.00
N TRP A 57 -2.98 -4.96 3.31
CA TRP A 57 -1.68 -4.57 3.83
C TRP A 57 -1.71 -3.13 4.29
N VAL A 58 -0.90 -2.83 5.31
CA VAL A 58 -0.79 -1.47 5.86
C VAL A 58 0.68 -1.15 6.07
N ILE A 59 1.13 -0.02 5.52
CA ILE A 59 2.42 0.59 5.82
C ILE A 59 2.16 1.89 6.58
N ASN A 60 2.73 2.04 7.77
CA ASN A 60 2.51 3.20 8.62
C ASN A 60 3.83 3.89 8.98
N LYS A 61 3.86 5.21 8.85
CA LYS A 61 4.95 6.09 9.27
C LYS A 61 4.94 6.28 10.78
N GLN A 62 5.88 5.65 11.49
CA GLN A 62 6.04 5.76 12.93
C GLN A 62 7.06 6.85 13.30
N THR A 63 6.58 8.09 13.30
CA THR A 63 7.37 9.30 13.60
C THR A 63 8.22 9.21 14.87
N PRO A 64 7.71 8.73 16.03
CA PRO A 64 8.52 8.71 17.26
C PRO A 64 9.76 7.83 17.16
N ASN A 65 9.70 6.75 16.39
CA ASN A 65 10.79 5.78 16.25
C ASN A 65 11.58 5.96 14.96
N GLN A 66 11.17 6.90 14.09
CA GLN A 66 11.75 7.08 12.75
C GLN A 66 11.74 5.78 11.92
N GLN A 67 10.60 5.07 11.95
CA GLN A 67 10.46 3.78 11.27
C GLN A 67 9.25 3.74 10.34
N LEU A 68 9.30 2.88 9.32
CA LEU A 68 8.12 2.39 8.61
C LEU A 68 7.70 1.04 9.17
N TRP A 69 6.42 0.90 9.52
CA TRP A 69 5.84 -0.35 10.00
C TRP A 69 4.99 -0.98 8.92
N TRP A 70 5.29 -2.23 8.59
CA TRP A 70 4.57 -3.04 7.62
C TRP A 70 3.70 -4.06 8.33
N SER A 71 2.44 -4.17 7.92
CA SER A 71 1.51 -5.21 8.35
C SER A 71 1.02 -5.96 7.12
N SER A 72 1.27 -7.27 7.08
CA SER A 72 0.83 -8.13 5.98
C SER A 72 -0.05 -9.27 6.49
N PRO A 73 -1.17 -9.58 5.79
CA PRO A 73 -2.00 -10.73 6.09
C PRO A 73 -1.28 -12.07 5.87
N ILE A 74 -0.20 -12.07 5.07
CA ILE A 74 0.56 -13.28 4.69
C ILE A 74 1.81 -13.44 5.56
N SER A 75 2.58 -12.37 5.73
CA SER A 75 3.91 -12.43 6.35
C SER A 75 3.97 -11.85 7.77
N GLY A 76 2.87 -11.28 8.27
CA GLY A 76 2.84 -10.63 9.57
C GLY A 76 3.56 -9.28 9.59
N PRO A 77 3.87 -8.77 10.80
CA PRO A 77 4.42 -7.43 10.96
C PRO A 77 5.94 -7.36 10.69
N ARG A 78 6.40 -6.26 10.10
CA ARG A 78 7.82 -5.91 9.94
C ARG A 78 8.05 -4.44 10.24
N ARG A 79 9.31 -4.08 10.54
CA ARG A 79 9.74 -2.71 10.82
C ARG A 79 11.01 -2.41 10.02
N TYR A 80 11.08 -1.21 9.47
CA TYR A 80 12.20 -0.71 8.68
C TYR A 80 12.65 0.63 9.26
N GLU A 81 13.97 0.84 9.31
CA GLU A 81 14.63 2.10 9.68
C GLU A 81 14.83 2.97 8.44
#